data_AF-A0A4Q6ALB9-F1
#
_entry.id   AF-A0A4Q6ALB9-F1
#
_cell.length_a   1.000
_cell.length_b   1.000
_cell.length_c   1.000
_cell.angle_alpha   90.00
_cell.angle_beta   90.00
_cell.angle_gamma   90.00
#
_symmetry.space_group_name_H-M   'P 1'
#
loop_
_entity.id
_entity.type
_entity.pdbx_description
1 polymer ?
#
loop_
_entity_poly.entity_id
_entity_poly.type
_entity_poly.pdbx_seq_one_letter_code
_entity_poly.pdbx_strand_id
1 'polypeptide(L)'
;PAYFNWFWMGNLDAWGGPLPQRWMQSHEALQKQILQRERSLGMTPILPSFTGHVPPAFKEKFPSVKLKKTNWVGFPTVNILDPSEPMFLEIGKKFIEEQTKAFGTDHLYTADTFNENRPPTNDSTFLNDVSQKVYQSMAAADPKATWIMQGWMFQHQEKFWQPTQIKALLNAVPNDKMIILDLWSEKKPVWNKTEAYYGKPWIWCMLHNFGGNTSMYGRMSNVAGDPAATLHDPKAGKLSGIGLTPEGIEQNPVMYDLLLENVWRDKPVELDSWLKKYAFRRYGKRNQATDKAWQILKETVYSDSLTNGGSESIVCARPTFAASTRGVTTRLSYRAEQLLPAWKNFIEAAGELKNSDGFQYDLVDLSRQVLANYASVLQQQCAALYKKGDIDSFKLQSHAFLALISDMDALLSTRKDFLLGKWLEDAKSWGTTPEEKKLYEKNARNLLTLWGDKNSTLREYACRQWAGLLNGYYKSRWKQFFDYVNQQMQSRLPVDEKVFDSRIKEWEWKWVNSSEAYAD
;
A
#
# COMPACT_ATOMS: atom_id res chain seq x y z
N PRO A 1 0.11 16.09 5.33
CA PRO A 1 -0.78 15.68 4.20
C PRO A 1 -0.70 14.18 3.80
N ALA A 2 0.32 13.44 4.25
CA ALA A 2 0.58 12.08 3.78
C ALA A 2 -0.31 10.97 4.40
N TYR A 3 -1.23 11.31 5.31
CA TYR A 3 -1.97 10.33 6.14
C TYR A 3 -3.49 10.35 5.94
N PHE A 4 -3.99 10.99 4.87
CA PHE A 4 -5.44 11.21 4.70
C PHE A 4 -6.26 9.92 4.64
N ASN A 5 -5.77 8.86 4.00
CA ASN A 5 -6.54 7.61 3.92
C ASN A 5 -6.90 7.10 5.32
N TRP A 6 -5.93 7.03 6.24
CA TRP A 6 -6.14 6.58 7.62
C TRP A 6 -6.92 7.59 8.46
N PHE A 7 -6.86 8.89 8.15
CA PHE A 7 -7.74 9.88 8.77
C PHE A 7 -9.21 9.69 8.35
N TRP A 8 -9.48 9.54 7.04
CA TRP A 8 -10.83 9.38 6.51
C TRP A 8 -11.48 8.05 6.91
N MET A 9 -10.68 6.99 7.07
CA MET A 9 -11.11 5.70 7.62
C MET A 9 -11.24 5.71 9.15
N GLY A 10 -10.97 6.84 9.83
CA GLY A 10 -11.09 6.96 11.28
C GLY A 10 -10.08 6.10 12.04
N ASN A 11 -8.88 5.91 11.52
CA ASN A 11 -7.82 5.16 12.20
C ASN A 11 -6.95 6.06 13.09
N LEU A 12 -6.80 7.34 12.72
CA LEU A 12 -5.98 8.30 13.44
C LEU A 12 -6.50 9.72 13.31
N ASP A 13 -6.08 10.55 14.27
CA ASP A 13 -6.32 12.00 14.29
C ASP A 13 -5.00 12.75 14.32
N ALA A 14 -5.01 13.98 13.78
CA ALA A 14 -3.97 15.03 13.89
C ALA A 14 -2.55 14.72 13.37
N TRP A 15 -2.18 13.45 13.15
CA TRP A 15 -0.83 13.05 12.77
C TRP A 15 -0.38 13.69 11.44
N GLY A 16 0.79 14.33 11.47
CA GLY A 16 1.36 15.01 10.30
C GLY A 16 0.76 16.39 9.97
N GLY A 17 -0.20 16.88 10.77
CA GLY A 17 -0.77 18.22 10.67
C GLY A 17 0.03 19.31 11.42
N PRO A 18 -0.53 20.52 11.56
CA PRO A 18 -1.84 20.95 11.04
C PRO A 18 -1.81 21.24 9.53
N LEU A 19 -2.99 21.25 8.90
CA LEU A 19 -3.15 21.67 7.51
C LEU A 19 -3.55 23.16 7.46
N PRO A 20 -2.90 23.98 6.61
CA PRO A 20 -3.28 25.37 6.45
C PRO A 20 -4.61 25.50 5.69
N GLN A 21 -5.36 26.58 5.93
CA GLN A 21 -6.62 26.85 5.20
C GLN A 21 -6.41 26.87 3.67
N ARG A 22 -5.25 27.36 3.23
CA ARG A 22 -4.86 27.36 1.81
C ARG A 22 -4.85 25.95 1.21
N TRP A 23 -4.42 24.93 1.96
CA TRP A 23 -4.46 23.53 1.49
C TRP A 23 -5.89 23.11 1.18
N MET A 24 -6.84 23.44 2.06
CA MET A 24 -8.25 23.12 1.87
C MET A 24 -8.81 23.79 0.62
N GLN A 25 -8.52 25.08 0.42
CA GLN A 25 -8.97 25.84 -0.75
C GLN A 25 -8.36 25.32 -2.06
N SER A 26 -7.06 25.04 -2.09
CA SER A 26 -6.41 24.53 -3.31
C SER A 26 -6.88 23.14 -3.68
N HIS A 27 -7.15 22.28 -2.70
CA HIS A 27 -7.66 20.92 -2.94
C HIS A 27 -9.14 20.91 -3.30
N GLU A 28 -9.95 21.84 -2.79
CA GLU A 28 -11.31 22.04 -3.29
C GLU A 28 -11.30 22.43 -4.78
N ALA A 29 -10.42 23.35 -5.18
CA ALA A 29 -10.27 23.76 -6.58
C ALA A 29 -9.75 22.61 -7.47
N LEU A 30 -8.80 21.81 -6.97
CA LEU A 30 -8.30 20.62 -7.66
C LEU A 30 -9.40 19.56 -7.82
N GLN A 31 -10.17 19.28 -6.76
CA GLN A 31 -11.24 18.30 -6.80
C GLN A 31 -12.32 18.66 -7.84
N LYS A 32 -12.65 19.95 -7.97
CA LYS A 32 -13.58 20.42 -9.02
C LYS A 32 -13.05 20.10 -10.42
N GLN A 33 -11.75 20.26 -10.66
CA GLN A 33 -11.14 19.91 -11.95
C GLN A 33 -11.13 18.39 -12.21
N ILE A 34 -10.83 17.59 -11.19
CA ILE A 34 -10.85 16.12 -11.27
C ILE A 34 -12.26 15.64 -11.63
N LEU A 35 -13.28 16.04 -10.86
CA LEU A 35 -14.66 15.63 -11.09
C LEU A 35 -15.18 16.08 -12.46
N GLN A 36 -14.84 17.30 -12.88
CA GLN A 36 -15.21 17.77 -14.22
C GLN A 36 -14.60 16.88 -15.31
N ARG A 37 -13.32 16.49 -15.16
CA ARG A 37 -12.65 15.63 -16.13
C ARG A 37 -13.23 14.22 -16.13
N GLU A 38 -13.42 13.60 -14.96
CA GLU A 38 -14.02 12.27 -14.82
C GLU A 38 -15.40 12.22 -15.48
N ARG A 39 -16.29 13.16 -15.14
CA ARG A 39 -17.64 13.24 -15.72
C ARG A 39 -17.62 13.49 -17.23
N SER A 40 -16.70 14.30 -17.74
CA SER A 40 -16.56 14.52 -19.19
C SER A 40 -16.17 13.25 -19.97
N LEU A 41 -15.55 12.28 -19.28
CA LEU A 41 -15.16 10.98 -19.85
C LEU A 41 -16.24 9.91 -19.62
N GLY A 42 -17.36 10.26 -18.99
CA GLY A 42 -18.43 9.32 -18.63
C GLY A 42 -18.09 8.43 -17.43
N MET A 43 -17.09 8.78 -16.64
CA MET A 43 -16.81 8.11 -15.36
C MET A 43 -17.83 8.53 -14.30
N THR A 44 -18.04 7.67 -13.31
CA THR A 44 -18.94 7.92 -12.16
C THR A 44 -18.09 8.05 -10.88
N PRO A 45 -17.72 9.27 -10.48
CA PRO A 45 -16.93 9.48 -9.26
C PRO A 45 -17.64 8.99 -8.01
N ILE A 46 -16.88 8.44 -7.07
CA ILE A 46 -17.36 8.05 -5.74
C ILE A 46 -16.90 9.11 -4.75
N LEU A 47 -17.84 9.75 -4.05
CA LEU A 47 -17.53 10.80 -3.06
C LEU A 47 -17.55 10.24 -1.63
N PRO A 48 -16.79 10.79 -0.67
CA PRO A 48 -16.84 10.30 0.71
C PRO A 48 -18.17 10.62 1.39
N SER A 49 -18.49 9.89 2.46
CA SER A 49 -19.62 10.12 3.35
C SER A 49 -19.18 9.98 4.82
N PHE A 50 -20.03 10.43 5.74
CA PHE A 50 -19.76 10.41 7.17
C PHE A 50 -19.74 8.97 7.72
N THR A 51 -18.61 8.59 8.32
CA THR A 51 -18.38 7.24 8.88
C THR A 51 -18.83 7.09 10.33
N GLY A 52 -19.29 8.17 10.97
CA GLY A 52 -19.52 8.24 12.43
C GLY A 52 -18.29 8.75 13.21
N HIS A 53 -17.11 8.84 12.58
CA HIS A 53 -15.89 9.35 13.20
C HIS A 53 -16.01 10.85 13.56
N VAL A 54 -15.72 11.21 14.81
CA VAL A 54 -15.79 12.60 15.31
C VAL A 54 -14.52 12.98 16.08
N PRO A 55 -14.09 14.25 16.02
CA PRO A 55 -12.85 14.68 16.67
C PRO A 55 -12.96 14.64 18.21
N PRO A 56 -11.84 14.57 18.95
CA PRO A 56 -11.85 14.59 20.41
C PRO A 56 -12.61 15.78 21.02
N ALA A 57 -12.48 16.97 20.42
CA ALA A 57 -13.17 18.20 20.85
C ALA A 57 -14.70 18.12 20.76
N PHE A 58 -15.26 17.12 20.07
CA PHE A 58 -16.70 16.95 19.95
C PHE A 58 -17.37 16.70 21.31
N LYS A 59 -16.72 15.94 22.21
CA LYS A 59 -17.22 15.68 23.56
C LYS A 59 -17.20 16.93 24.45
N GLU A 60 -16.25 17.84 24.23
CA GLU A 60 -16.18 19.12 24.95
C GLU A 60 -17.36 20.02 24.58
N LYS A 61 -17.72 20.05 23.29
CA LYS A 61 -18.86 20.83 22.79
C LYS A 61 -20.22 20.19 23.11
N PHE A 62 -20.30 18.86 23.13
CA PHE A 62 -21.52 18.11 23.41
C PHE A 62 -21.29 17.12 24.57
N PRO A 63 -21.27 17.59 25.83
CA PRO A 63 -20.86 16.77 26.98
C PRO A 63 -21.73 15.54 27.24
N SER A 64 -23.01 15.56 26.85
CA SER A 64 -23.94 14.43 27.03
C SER A 64 -23.83 13.36 25.95
N VAL A 65 -23.13 13.62 24.83
CA VAL A 65 -23.14 12.72 23.68
C VAL A 65 -22.47 11.38 23.99
N LYS A 66 -23.07 10.28 23.55
CA LYS A 66 -22.48 8.94 23.66
C LYS A 66 -21.49 8.72 22.52
N LEU A 67 -20.27 8.37 22.90
CA LEU A 67 -19.21 8.02 21.98
C LEU A 67 -18.73 6.60 22.30
N LYS A 68 -18.36 5.86 21.25
CA LYS A 68 -17.57 4.65 21.34
C LYS A 68 -16.15 4.96 20.92
N LYS A 69 -15.20 4.15 21.39
CA LYS A 69 -13.79 4.29 21.03
C LYS A 69 -13.36 3.14 20.14
N THR A 70 -12.47 3.44 19.20
CA THR A 70 -11.73 2.44 18.44
C THR A 70 -10.24 2.77 18.47
N ASN A 71 -9.43 1.75 18.23
CA ASN A 71 -7.98 1.83 18.32
C ASN A 71 -7.39 1.26 17.04
N TRP A 72 -6.32 1.90 16.59
CA TRP A 72 -5.56 1.45 15.44
C TRP A 72 -4.06 1.55 15.72
N VAL A 73 -3.35 0.48 15.35
CA VAL A 73 -1.90 0.22 15.43
C VAL A 73 -1.02 1.31 16.09
N GLY A 74 -1.02 1.38 17.43
CA GLY A 74 -0.10 2.23 18.18
C GLY A 74 -0.37 3.74 18.14
N PHE A 75 -1.47 4.17 17.50
CA PHE A 75 -1.95 5.55 17.53
C PHE A 75 -2.96 5.77 18.67
N PRO A 76 -3.17 7.04 19.08
CA PRO A 76 -4.22 7.37 20.04
C PRO A 76 -5.60 6.89 19.60
N THR A 77 -6.45 6.60 20.58
CA THR A 77 -7.82 6.14 20.35
C THR A 77 -8.65 7.23 19.69
N VAL A 78 -9.45 6.89 18.66
CA VAL A 78 -10.39 7.81 18.05
C VAL A 78 -11.82 7.61 18.58
N ASN A 79 -12.70 8.57 18.34
CA ASN A 79 -14.10 8.50 18.76
C ASN A 79 -15.05 8.27 17.58
N ILE A 80 -16.02 7.38 17.79
CA ILE A 80 -17.14 7.15 16.88
C ILE A 80 -18.42 7.52 17.62
N LEU A 81 -19.28 8.27 16.97
CA LEU A 81 -20.59 8.61 17.50
C LEU A 81 -21.46 7.36 17.63
N ASP A 82 -22.10 7.19 18.79
CA ASP A 82 -22.99 6.05 19.00
C ASP A 82 -24.20 6.15 18.04
N PRO A 83 -24.61 5.04 17.37
CA PRO A 83 -25.70 5.08 16.40
C PRO A 83 -27.06 5.48 17.00
N SER A 84 -27.21 5.40 18.34
CA SER A 84 -28.42 5.87 19.03
C SER A 84 -28.51 7.41 19.11
N GLU A 85 -27.42 8.13 18.85
CA GLU A 85 -27.40 9.59 18.92
C GLU A 85 -28.07 10.21 17.69
N PRO A 86 -29.10 11.06 17.85
CA PRO A 86 -29.74 11.75 16.72
C PRO A 86 -28.78 12.57 15.86
N MET A 87 -27.71 13.08 16.48
CA MET A 87 -26.66 13.85 15.81
C MET A 87 -25.94 13.06 14.71
N PHE A 88 -25.94 11.72 14.74
CA PHE A 88 -25.31 10.91 13.70
C PHE A 88 -25.95 11.19 12.34
N LEU A 89 -27.28 11.19 12.31
CA LEU A 89 -28.05 11.45 11.10
C LEU A 89 -27.89 12.91 10.65
N GLU A 90 -27.95 13.84 11.60
CA GLU A 90 -27.83 15.27 11.29
C GLU A 90 -26.47 15.61 10.66
N ILE A 91 -25.37 15.14 11.25
CA ILE A 91 -24.02 15.41 10.76
C ILE A 91 -23.82 14.75 9.40
N GLY A 92 -24.19 13.48 9.26
CA GLY A 92 -24.00 12.76 8.01
C GLY A 92 -24.80 13.37 6.84
N LYS A 93 -26.05 13.79 7.11
CA LYS A 93 -26.85 14.52 6.12
C LYS A 93 -26.20 15.84 5.73
N LYS A 94 -25.81 16.67 6.70
CA LYS A 94 -25.16 17.97 6.45
C LYS A 94 -23.85 17.81 5.67
N PHE A 95 -23.06 16.78 5.97
CA PHE A 95 -21.82 16.49 5.27
C PHE A 95 -22.06 16.31 3.77
N ILE A 96 -23.03 15.48 3.39
CA ILE A 96 -23.36 15.22 1.98
C ILE A 96 -24.01 16.43 1.32
N GLU A 97 -24.85 17.19 2.02
CA GLU A 97 -25.43 18.43 1.50
C GLU A 97 -24.35 19.46 1.16
N GLU A 98 -23.39 19.71 2.06
CA GLU A 98 -22.28 20.64 1.80
C GLU A 98 -21.35 20.14 0.70
N GLN A 99 -21.04 18.84 0.69
CA GLN A 99 -20.26 18.22 -0.38
C GLN A 99 -20.95 18.37 -1.75
N THR A 100 -22.26 18.09 -1.82
CA THR A 100 -23.04 18.17 -3.06
C THR A 100 -23.14 19.60 -3.57
N LYS A 101 -23.27 20.60 -2.67
CA LYS A 101 -23.20 22.01 -3.05
C LYS A 101 -21.86 22.37 -3.70
N ALA A 102 -20.75 21.85 -3.17
CA ALA A 102 -19.42 22.15 -3.67
C ALA A 102 -19.08 21.41 -4.98
N PHE A 103 -19.54 20.17 -5.13
CA PHE A 103 -19.01 19.23 -6.11
C PHE A 103 -20.06 18.57 -7.02
N GLY A 104 -21.36 18.79 -6.78
CA GLY A 104 -22.41 17.95 -7.34
C GLY A 104 -22.35 16.52 -6.78
N THR A 105 -23.12 15.61 -7.38
CA THR A 105 -23.13 14.19 -6.99
C THR A 105 -23.39 13.29 -8.19
N ASP A 106 -22.86 12.08 -8.12
CA ASP A 106 -23.13 10.96 -9.03
C ASP A 106 -23.79 9.79 -8.27
N HIS A 107 -24.35 10.10 -7.09
CA HIS A 107 -25.11 9.21 -6.22
C HIS A 107 -24.33 8.03 -5.60
N LEU A 108 -23.01 7.97 -5.80
CA LEU A 108 -22.13 6.97 -5.20
C LEU A 108 -21.31 7.56 -4.06
N TYR A 109 -21.40 6.91 -2.89
CA TYR A 109 -20.74 7.37 -1.69
C TYR A 109 -19.91 6.28 -1.01
N THR A 110 -18.73 6.61 -0.49
CA THR A 110 -17.90 5.69 0.29
C THR A 110 -17.82 6.06 1.77
N ALA A 111 -17.88 5.06 2.63
CA ALA A 111 -17.73 5.19 4.07
C ALA A 111 -17.33 3.83 4.68
N ASP A 112 -16.26 3.80 5.48
CA ASP A 112 -15.75 2.57 6.07
C ASP A 112 -15.45 2.77 7.57
N THR A 113 -16.46 2.60 8.43
CA THR A 113 -16.37 2.88 9.88
C THR A 113 -15.34 2.00 10.63
N PHE A 114 -15.17 0.75 10.19
CA PHE A 114 -14.39 -0.26 10.90
C PHE A 114 -13.23 -0.83 10.07
N ASN A 115 -12.72 -0.05 9.10
CA ASN A 115 -11.54 -0.47 8.35
C ASN A 115 -10.33 -0.58 9.29
N GLU A 116 -9.87 -1.82 9.54
CA GLU A 116 -8.83 -2.19 10.51
C GLU A 116 -9.06 -1.79 11.98
N ASN A 117 -10.10 -1.01 12.26
CA ASN A 117 -10.57 -0.70 13.59
C ASN A 117 -11.46 -1.83 14.10
N ARG A 118 -11.08 -2.46 15.22
CA ARG A 118 -11.95 -3.46 15.83
C ARG A 118 -13.22 -2.77 16.36
N PRO A 119 -14.43 -3.22 16.00
CA PRO A 119 -15.65 -2.66 16.57
C PRO A 119 -15.67 -2.83 18.10
N PRO A 120 -16.31 -1.90 18.84
CA PRO A 120 -16.31 -1.89 20.30
C PRO A 120 -17.06 -3.08 20.92
N THR A 121 -17.92 -3.76 20.14
CA THR A 121 -18.68 -4.95 20.55
C THR A 121 -18.90 -5.86 19.35
N ASN A 122 -19.08 -7.16 19.58
CA ASN A 122 -19.47 -8.15 18.58
C ASN A 122 -21.00 -8.37 18.50
N ASP A 123 -21.78 -7.56 19.21
CA ASP A 123 -23.25 -7.56 19.16
C ASP A 123 -23.75 -7.19 17.76
N SER A 124 -24.51 -8.10 17.15
CA SER A 124 -25.12 -7.92 15.84
C SER A 124 -26.07 -6.73 15.79
N THR A 125 -26.77 -6.41 16.86
CA THR A 125 -27.70 -5.27 16.91
C THR A 125 -26.93 -3.97 16.74
N PHE A 126 -25.84 -3.80 17.50
CA PHE A 126 -24.98 -2.63 17.37
C PHE A 126 -24.39 -2.49 15.95
N LEU A 127 -23.88 -3.58 15.37
CA LEU A 127 -23.32 -3.54 14.01
C LEU A 127 -24.39 -3.19 12.97
N ASN A 128 -25.59 -3.73 13.12
CA ASN A 128 -26.74 -3.39 12.28
C ASN A 128 -27.08 -1.91 12.39
N ASP A 129 -27.21 -1.39 13.61
CA ASP A 129 -27.58 0.00 13.88
C ASP A 129 -26.55 0.99 13.29
N VAL A 130 -25.25 0.70 13.42
CA VAL A 130 -24.20 1.53 12.80
C VAL A 130 -24.35 1.57 11.28
N SER A 131 -24.46 0.41 10.64
CA SER A 131 -24.60 0.31 9.18
C SER A 131 -25.89 1.00 8.69
N GLN A 132 -26.99 0.79 9.41
CA GLN A 132 -28.26 1.44 9.14
C GLN A 132 -28.13 2.97 9.23
N LYS A 133 -27.47 3.50 10.27
CA LYS A 133 -27.29 4.94 10.47
C LYS A 133 -26.39 5.59 9.42
N VAL A 134 -25.30 4.93 9.03
CA VAL A 134 -24.43 5.40 7.95
C VAL A 134 -25.25 5.53 6.66
N TYR A 135 -26.00 4.50 6.28
CA TYR A 135 -26.82 4.56 5.07
C TYR A 135 -27.99 5.54 5.18
N GLN A 136 -28.69 5.60 6.31
CA GLN A 136 -29.79 6.56 6.53
C GLN A 136 -29.30 8.00 6.36
N SER A 137 -28.09 8.33 6.82
CA SER A 137 -27.47 9.64 6.60
C SER A 137 -27.28 9.96 5.11
N MET A 138 -26.87 8.97 4.32
CA MET A 138 -26.75 9.12 2.86
C MET A 138 -28.11 9.34 2.23
N ALA A 139 -29.07 8.44 2.48
CA ALA A 139 -30.41 8.49 1.90
C ALA A 139 -31.20 9.75 2.29
N ALA A 140 -30.94 10.31 3.46
CA ALA A 140 -31.59 11.53 3.94
C ALA A 140 -31.12 12.80 3.22
N ALA A 141 -29.92 12.79 2.64
CA ALA A 141 -29.39 13.87 1.80
C ALA A 141 -29.65 13.60 0.31
N ASP A 142 -29.53 12.34 -0.12
CA ASP A 142 -29.69 11.90 -1.50
C ASP A 142 -30.50 10.58 -1.58
N PRO A 143 -31.78 10.62 -1.98
CA PRO A 143 -32.61 9.41 -2.10
C PRO A 143 -32.11 8.37 -3.12
N LYS A 144 -31.20 8.75 -4.02
CA LYS A 144 -30.58 7.84 -5.00
C LYS A 144 -29.26 7.25 -4.51
N ALA A 145 -28.78 7.64 -3.32
CA ALA A 145 -27.51 7.21 -2.78
C ALA A 145 -27.30 5.69 -2.83
N THR A 146 -26.12 5.28 -3.26
CA THR A 146 -25.61 3.92 -3.20
C THR A 146 -24.28 3.94 -2.46
N TRP A 147 -24.18 3.09 -1.43
CA TRP A 147 -22.97 3.00 -0.61
C TRP A 147 -21.98 2.02 -1.23
N ILE A 148 -20.81 2.52 -1.64
CA ILE A 148 -19.65 1.71 -2.01
C ILE A 148 -18.82 1.43 -0.75
N MET A 149 -18.70 0.17 -0.37
CA MET A 149 -18.08 -0.23 0.90
C MET A 149 -16.91 -1.18 0.65
N GLN A 150 -15.80 -0.98 1.36
CA GLN A 150 -14.65 -1.88 1.30
C GLN A 150 -14.92 -3.17 2.09
N GLY A 151 -14.67 -4.32 1.47
CA GLY A 151 -14.77 -5.64 2.09
C GLY A 151 -13.54 -6.04 2.93
N TRP A 152 -12.48 -5.22 2.97
CA TRP A 152 -11.18 -5.55 3.58
C TRP A 152 -11.29 -6.05 5.02
N MET A 153 -12.11 -5.39 5.84
CA MET A 153 -12.21 -5.75 7.26
C MET A 153 -12.67 -7.19 7.50
N PHE A 154 -13.48 -7.76 6.60
CA PHE A 154 -13.94 -9.14 6.69
C PHE A 154 -12.79 -10.14 6.52
N GLN A 155 -11.78 -9.80 5.71
CA GLN A 155 -10.56 -10.58 5.54
C GLN A 155 -9.56 -10.27 6.66
N HIS A 156 -9.29 -8.99 6.94
CA HIS A 156 -8.25 -8.57 7.88
C HIS A 156 -8.54 -9.00 9.32
N GLN A 157 -9.82 -8.97 9.73
CA GLN A 157 -10.27 -9.37 11.07
C GLN A 157 -11.25 -10.55 11.01
N GLU A 158 -10.93 -11.59 10.24
CA GLU A 158 -11.81 -12.75 10.03
C GLU A 158 -12.32 -13.39 11.34
N LYS A 159 -11.52 -13.39 12.40
CA LYS A 159 -11.91 -13.91 13.73
C LYS A 159 -13.06 -13.12 14.37
N PHE A 160 -13.16 -11.82 14.10
CA PHE A 160 -14.25 -10.98 14.56
C PHE A 160 -15.44 -11.07 13.62
N TRP A 161 -15.19 -10.92 12.31
CA TRP A 161 -16.22 -10.90 11.28
C TRP A 161 -16.66 -12.31 10.88
N GLN A 162 -17.44 -12.93 11.76
CA GLN A 162 -18.11 -14.20 11.50
C GLN A 162 -19.44 -13.98 10.75
N PRO A 163 -20.06 -15.02 10.17
CA PRO A 163 -21.26 -14.87 9.34
C PRO A 163 -22.39 -14.05 9.98
N THR A 164 -22.62 -14.20 11.29
CA THR A 164 -23.64 -13.44 12.04
C THR A 164 -23.34 -11.94 12.02
N GLN A 165 -22.09 -11.53 12.28
CA GLN A 165 -21.68 -10.13 12.31
C GLN A 165 -21.70 -9.50 10.90
N ILE A 166 -21.23 -10.24 9.89
CA ILE A 166 -21.27 -9.79 8.49
C ILE A 166 -22.72 -9.62 8.03
N LYS A 167 -23.59 -10.61 8.25
CA LYS A 167 -25.02 -10.52 7.92
C LYS A 167 -25.69 -9.35 8.61
N ALA A 168 -25.41 -9.14 9.90
CA ALA A 168 -25.99 -8.04 10.66
C ALA A 168 -25.63 -6.67 10.06
N LEU A 169 -24.38 -6.47 9.68
CA LEU A 169 -23.91 -5.24 9.04
C LEU A 169 -24.51 -5.05 7.63
N LEU A 170 -24.42 -6.07 6.76
CA LEU A 170 -24.81 -5.93 5.36
C LEU A 170 -26.33 -5.89 5.16
N ASN A 171 -27.10 -6.65 5.93
CA ASN A 171 -28.56 -6.70 5.79
C ASN A 171 -29.26 -5.45 6.37
N ALA A 172 -28.54 -4.59 7.08
CA ALA A 172 -29.05 -3.31 7.56
C ALA A 172 -29.38 -2.31 6.44
N VAL A 173 -28.83 -2.55 5.24
CA VAL A 173 -29.00 -1.70 4.06
C VAL A 173 -29.75 -2.50 2.98
N PRO A 174 -30.60 -1.90 2.13
CA PRO A 174 -31.21 -2.62 1.00
C PRO A 174 -30.18 -3.19 0.03
N ASN A 175 -30.53 -4.24 -0.71
CA ASN A 175 -29.57 -4.95 -1.59
C ASN A 175 -29.12 -4.14 -2.80
N ASP A 176 -29.96 -3.24 -3.30
CA ASP A 176 -29.71 -2.36 -4.44
C ASP A 176 -29.08 -1.01 -4.03
N LYS A 177 -28.75 -0.84 -2.74
CA LYS A 177 -28.25 0.41 -2.16
C LYS A 177 -26.86 0.32 -1.58
N MET A 178 -26.19 -0.81 -1.81
CA MET A 178 -24.82 -1.06 -1.36
C MET A 178 -24.09 -1.93 -2.37
N ILE A 179 -22.85 -1.57 -2.70
CA ILE A 179 -21.93 -2.35 -3.52
C ILE A 179 -20.68 -2.65 -2.69
N ILE A 180 -20.28 -3.91 -2.63
CA ILE A 180 -19.08 -4.33 -1.89
C ILE A 180 -17.87 -4.41 -2.82
N LEU A 181 -16.76 -3.81 -2.43
CA LEU A 181 -15.47 -4.04 -3.06
C LEU A 181 -14.82 -5.26 -2.38
N ASP A 182 -14.75 -6.41 -3.08
CA ASP A 182 -13.99 -7.56 -2.58
C ASP A 182 -12.50 -7.29 -2.79
N LEU A 183 -11.94 -6.53 -1.85
CA LEU A 183 -10.76 -5.68 -2.04
C LEU A 183 -9.50 -6.44 -2.46
N TRP A 184 -9.40 -7.75 -2.13
CA TRP A 184 -8.22 -8.59 -2.33
C TRP A 184 -8.56 -9.94 -2.98
N SER A 185 -9.38 -9.89 -4.03
CA SER A 185 -9.97 -11.08 -4.66
C SER A 185 -8.94 -12.01 -5.30
N GLU A 186 -7.80 -11.48 -5.78
CA GLU A 186 -6.78 -12.28 -6.47
C GLU A 186 -6.02 -13.23 -5.55
N LYS A 187 -6.15 -13.07 -4.23
CA LYS A 187 -5.46 -13.91 -3.24
C LYS A 187 -6.33 -14.36 -2.07
N LYS A 188 -7.18 -13.50 -1.51
CA LYS A 188 -8.06 -13.80 -0.37
C LYS A 188 -9.49 -13.34 -0.67
N PRO A 189 -10.16 -13.92 -1.68
CA PRO A 189 -11.55 -13.58 -1.97
C PRO A 189 -12.43 -13.84 -0.75
N VAL A 190 -13.33 -12.91 -0.47
CA VAL A 190 -14.30 -13.00 0.62
C VAL A 190 -15.68 -13.39 0.09
N TRP A 191 -16.00 -13.07 -1.16
CA TRP A 191 -17.29 -13.39 -1.79
C TRP A 191 -17.67 -14.86 -1.65
N ASN A 192 -16.70 -15.78 -1.73
CA ASN A 192 -16.91 -17.22 -1.65
C ASN A 192 -17.17 -17.75 -0.23
N LYS A 193 -16.97 -16.91 0.80
CA LYS A 193 -17.27 -17.20 2.21
C LYS A 193 -18.52 -16.50 2.71
N THR A 194 -19.08 -15.58 1.92
CA THR A 194 -20.22 -14.74 2.29
C THR A 194 -21.45 -14.98 1.43
N GLU A 195 -21.54 -16.13 0.75
CA GLU A 195 -22.63 -16.43 -0.19
C GLU A 195 -22.80 -15.29 -1.22
N ALA A 196 -21.67 -14.80 -1.76
CA ALA A 196 -21.59 -13.60 -2.60
C ALA A 196 -22.24 -12.37 -1.94
N TYR A 197 -21.82 -12.08 -0.71
CA TYR A 197 -22.28 -10.95 0.11
C TYR A 197 -23.79 -10.92 0.32
N TYR A 198 -24.41 -12.08 0.51
CA TYR A 198 -25.82 -12.21 0.92
C TYR A 198 -26.81 -11.42 0.03
N GLY A 199 -26.51 -11.32 -1.27
CA GLY A 199 -27.37 -10.67 -2.26
C GLY A 199 -27.02 -9.21 -2.60
N LYS A 200 -25.94 -8.66 -2.03
CA LYS A 200 -25.35 -7.38 -2.47
C LYS A 200 -24.61 -7.53 -3.82
N PRO A 201 -24.74 -6.56 -4.73
CA PRO A 201 -23.76 -6.33 -5.78
C PRO A 201 -22.35 -6.23 -5.22
N TRP A 202 -21.36 -6.76 -5.94
CA TRP A 202 -19.96 -6.67 -5.53
C TRP A 202 -19.01 -6.62 -6.73
N ILE A 203 -17.81 -6.09 -6.49
CA ILE A 203 -16.76 -5.90 -7.49
C ILE A 203 -15.56 -6.75 -7.09
N TRP A 204 -15.05 -7.54 -8.03
CA TRP A 204 -13.82 -8.31 -7.86
C TRP A 204 -12.62 -7.36 -7.96
N CYS A 205 -11.84 -7.19 -6.91
CA CYS A 205 -10.72 -6.24 -6.92
C CYS A 205 -9.36 -6.94 -6.83
N MET A 206 -8.39 -6.43 -7.58
CA MET A 206 -6.98 -6.75 -7.40
C MET A 206 -6.33 -5.71 -6.48
N LEU A 207 -5.95 -6.14 -5.28
CA LEU A 207 -5.20 -5.30 -4.34
C LEU A 207 -3.76 -5.18 -4.79
N HIS A 208 -3.11 -6.33 -5.00
CA HIS A 208 -1.75 -6.52 -5.51
C HIS A 208 -0.62 -5.86 -4.68
N ASN A 209 -0.66 -4.56 -4.42
CA ASN A 209 0.40 -3.83 -3.75
C ASN A 209 -0.02 -3.26 -2.40
N PHE A 210 0.85 -3.47 -1.41
CA PHE A 210 0.75 -2.94 -0.05
C PHE A 210 1.88 -1.93 0.19
N GLY A 211 1.57 -0.82 0.85
CA GLY A 211 2.51 0.23 1.21
C GLY A 211 3.10 1.03 0.05
N GLY A 212 2.82 0.67 -1.21
CA GLY A 212 3.59 1.12 -2.37
C GLY A 212 4.96 0.44 -2.50
N ASN A 213 5.17 -0.69 -1.82
CA ASN A 213 6.50 -1.29 -1.67
C ASN A 213 7.10 -1.66 -3.03
N THR A 214 8.37 -1.31 -3.23
CA THR A 214 9.11 -1.61 -4.46
C THR A 214 9.54 -3.07 -4.45
N SER A 215 8.86 -3.92 -5.21
CA SER A 215 9.20 -5.34 -5.41
C SER A 215 8.61 -5.81 -6.74
N MET A 216 9.28 -6.76 -7.42
CA MET A 216 8.63 -7.45 -8.54
C MET A 216 7.75 -8.56 -7.97
N TYR A 217 6.44 -8.46 -8.18
CA TYR A 217 5.45 -9.34 -7.58
C TYR A 217 4.19 -9.44 -8.42
N GLY A 218 3.57 -10.61 -8.39
CA GLY A 218 2.19 -10.77 -8.83
C GLY A 218 1.72 -12.21 -8.79
N ARG A 219 0.41 -12.38 -9.00
CA ARG A 219 -0.25 -13.67 -9.15
C ARG A 219 -0.81 -13.79 -10.56
N MET A 220 0.07 -13.77 -11.55
CA MET A 220 -0.30 -13.55 -12.95
C MET A 220 -1.29 -14.58 -13.47
N SER A 221 -1.17 -15.84 -13.07
CA SER A 221 -2.13 -16.90 -13.43
C SER A 221 -3.52 -16.65 -12.84
N ASN A 222 -3.61 -16.20 -11.58
CA ASN A 222 -4.88 -15.83 -10.96
C ASN A 222 -5.51 -14.64 -11.67
N VAL A 223 -4.74 -13.57 -11.91
CA VAL A 223 -5.26 -12.35 -12.56
C VAL A 223 -5.69 -12.60 -14.01
N ALA A 224 -5.05 -13.54 -14.71
CA ALA A 224 -5.43 -13.92 -16.07
C ALA A 224 -6.69 -14.80 -16.15
N GLY A 225 -6.98 -15.59 -15.10
CA GLY A 225 -8.02 -16.63 -15.13
C GLY A 225 -9.21 -16.34 -14.23
N ASP A 226 -8.97 -15.89 -13.01
CA ASP A 226 -9.97 -15.80 -11.94
C ASP A 226 -11.12 -14.83 -12.28
N PRO A 227 -10.90 -13.65 -12.91
CA PRO A 227 -12.01 -12.77 -13.27
C PRO A 227 -13.03 -13.45 -14.20
N ALA A 228 -12.56 -14.09 -15.27
CA ALA A 228 -13.41 -14.82 -16.20
C ALA A 228 -14.04 -16.05 -15.54
N ALA A 229 -13.28 -16.82 -14.74
CA ALA A 229 -13.82 -17.95 -14.01
C ALA A 229 -14.93 -17.55 -13.02
N THR A 230 -14.75 -16.42 -12.33
CA THR A 230 -15.72 -15.87 -11.37
C THR A 230 -16.98 -15.38 -12.08
N LEU A 231 -16.85 -14.75 -13.25
CA LEU A 231 -17.99 -14.32 -14.08
C LEU A 231 -18.93 -15.48 -14.42
N HIS A 232 -18.39 -16.68 -14.63
CA HIS A 232 -19.13 -17.89 -14.97
C HIS A 232 -19.48 -18.78 -13.76
N ASP A 233 -19.09 -18.41 -12.54
CA ASP A 233 -19.43 -19.18 -11.35
C ASP A 233 -20.89 -18.89 -10.94
N PRO A 234 -21.79 -19.88 -10.94
CA PRO A 234 -23.19 -19.68 -10.53
C PRO A 234 -23.32 -19.21 -9.06
N LYS A 235 -22.29 -19.37 -8.24
CA LYS A 235 -22.23 -18.89 -6.85
C LYS A 235 -21.70 -17.47 -6.72
N ALA A 236 -21.21 -16.84 -7.81
CA ALA A 236 -20.72 -15.47 -7.78
C ALA A 236 -21.85 -14.45 -7.53
N GLY A 237 -23.12 -14.86 -7.61
CA GLY A 237 -24.25 -14.00 -7.26
C GLY A 237 -24.29 -12.74 -8.13
N LYS A 238 -24.22 -11.56 -7.50
CA LYS A 238 -24.30 -10.26 -8.19
C LYS A 238 -22.91 -9.64 -8.45
N LEU A 239 -22.01 -10.40 -9.07
CA LEU A 239 -20.76 -9.82 -9.58
C LEU A 239 -21.10 -8.69 -10.57
N SER A 240 -20.59 -7.49 -10.31
CA SER A 240 -20.99 -6.26 -11.01
C SER A 240 -19.81 -5.55 -11.68
N GLY A 241 -18.59 -6.08 -11.56
CA GLY A 241 -17.43 -5.53 -12.24
C GLY A 241 -16.11 -6.06 -11.69
N ILE A 242 -15.03 -5.52 -12.23
CA ILE A 242 -13.65 -5.72 -11.76
C ILE A 242 -13.02 -4.39 -11.39
N GLY A 243 -12.06 -4.37 -10.47
CA GLY A 243 -11.46 -3.14 -9.96
C GLY A 243 -9.99 -3.27 -9.58
N LEU A 244 -9.32 -2.12 -9.53
CA LEU A 244 -7.95 -1.96 -9.05
C LEU A 244 -7.97 -1.24 -7.72
N THR A 245 -7.39 -1.84 -6.68
CA THR A 245 -7.37 -1.28 -5.31
C THR A 245 -5.96 -1.16 -4.72
N PRO A 246 -4.86 -0.94 -5.48
CA PRO A 246 -3.52 -0.94 -4.92
C PRO A 246 -3.29 0.21 -3.93
N GLU A 247 -2.52 -0.05 -2.88
CA GLU A 247 -2.10 1.01 -1.95
C GLU A 247 -1.09 1.98 -2.59
N GLY A 248 -0.35 1.53 -3.62
CA GLY A 248 0.53 2.35 -4.45
C GLY A 248 0.65 1.84 -5.89
N ILE A 249 0.74 2.77 -6.85
CA ILE A 249 0.56 2.50 -8.29
C ILE A 249 1.83 2.52 -9.15
N GLU A 250 2.98 2.87 -8.58
CA GLU A 250 4.21 3.20 -9.33
C GLU A 250 5.10 1.98 -9.67
N GLN A 251 4.51 0.79 -9.75
CA GLN A 251 5.25 -0.48 -9.84
C GLN A 251 4.49 -1.54 -10.65
N ASN A 252 5.16 -2.59 -11.13
CA ASN A 252 4.59 -3.76 -11.82
C ASN A 252 3.47 -3.44 -12.85
N PRO A 253 3.71 -2.58 -13.86
CA PRO A 253 2.69 -2.18 -14.85
C PRO A 253 2.02 -3.36 -15.56
N VAL A 254 2.76 -4.47 -15.75
CA VAL A 254 2.25 -5.70 -16.39
C VAL A 254 1.04 -6.29 -15.67
N MET A 255 0.98 -6.21 -14.33
CA MET A 255 -0.13 -6.79 -13.56
C MET A 255 -1.41 -5.97 -13.72
N TYR A 256 -1.26 -4.65 -13.79
CA TYR A 256 -2.38 -3.72 -14.01
C TYR A 256 -2.91 -3.81 -15.44
N ASP A 257 -2.04 -3.87 -16.45
CA ASP A 257 -2.44 -4.09 -17.84
C ASP A 257 -3.17 -5.44 -17.99
N LEU A 258 -2.63 -6.50 -17.36
CA LEU A 258 -3.26 -7.83 -17.39
C LEU A 258 -4.66 -7.83 -16.78
N LEU A 259 -4.88 -7.18 -15.63
CA LEU A 259 -6.22 -7.13 -15.06
C LEU A 259 -7.18 -6.39 -15.99
N LEU A 260 -6.77 -5.25 -16.52
CA LEU A 260 -7.63 -4.42 -17.36
C LEU A 260 -7.97 -5.09 -18.70
N GLU A 261 -7.16 -6.03 -19.18
CA GLU A 261 -7.50 -6.89 -20.32
C GLU A 261 -8.80 -7.69 -20.06
N ASN A 262 -9.07 -8.09 -18.81
CA ASN A 262 -10.29 -8.83 -18.45
C ASN A 262 -11.58 -8.00 -18.60
N VAL A 263 -11.52 -6.67 -18.65
CA VAL A 263 -12.71 -5.80 -18.80
C VAL A 263 -13.48 -6.13 -20.09
N TRP A 264 -12.77 -6.56 -21.13
CA TRP A 264 -13.31 -6.77 -22.47
C TRP A 264 -13.38 -8.25 -22.86
N ARG A 265 -13.31 -9.15 -21.88
CA ARG A 265 -13.16 -10.59 -22.12
C ARG A 265 -14.13 -11.41 -21.28
N ASP A 266 -14.65 -12.45 -21.93
CA ASP A 266 -15.48 -13.47 -21.31
C ASP A 266 -14.70 -14.78 -21.01
N LYS A 267 -13.45 -14.85 -21.48
CA LYS A 267 -12.57 -16.02 -21.35
C LYS A 267 -11.22 -15.61 -20.74
N PRO A 268 -10.54 -16.53 -20.04
CA PRO A 268 -9.19 -16.31 -19.53
C PRO A 268 -8.23 -15.72 -20.56
N VAL A 269 -7.24 -14.97 -20.07
CA VAL A 269 -6.16 -14.43 -20.89
C VAL A 269 -5.10 -15.50 -21.13
N GLU A 270 -4.80 -15.78 -22.40
CA GLU A 270 -3.74 -16.72 -22.79
C GLU A 270 -2.35 -16.10 -22.60
N LEU A 271 -1.80 -16.26 -21.39
CA LEU A 271 -0.60 -15.56 -20.90
C LEU A 271 0.60 -15.60 -21.84
N ASP A 272 0.93 -16.76 -22.41
CA ASP A 272 2.13 -16.90 -23.25
C ASP A 272 2.04 -16.03 -24.51
N SER A 273 0.85 -15.98 -25.11
CA SER A 273 0.60 -15.14 -26.29
C SER A 273 0.46 -13.68 -25.90
N TRP A 274 -0.13 -13.40 -24.74
CA TRP A 274 -0.37 -12.05 -24.24
C TRP A 274 0.94 -11.36 -23.84
N LEU A 275 1.84 -12.04 -23.12
CA LEU A 275 3.13 -11.49 -22.69
C LEU A 275 4.03 -11.12 -23.88
N LYS A 276 4.06 -11.93 -24.94
CA LYS A 276 4.79 -11.58 -26.18
C LYS A 276 4.23 -10.31 -26.82
N LYS A 277 2.90 -10.13 -26.79
CA LYS A 277 2.26 -8.91 -27.30
C LYS A 277 2.49 -7.72 -26.38
N TYR A 278 2.44 -7.92 -25.06
CA TYR A 278 2.73 -6.91 -24.04
C TYR A 278 4.15 -6.37 -24.22
N ALA A 279 5.16 -7.25 -24.25
CA ALA A 279 6.56 -6.87 -24.46
C ALA A 279 6.74 -6.12 -25.79
N PHE A 280 6.12 -6.60 -26.87
CA PHE A 280 6.17 -5.90 -28.16
C PHE A 280 5.58 -4.48 -28.10
N ARG A 281 4.38 -4.30 -27.51
CA ARG A 281 3.75 -2.99 -27.37
C ARG A 281 4.57 -2.05 -26.49
N ARG A 282 5.12 -2.57 -25.40
CA ARG A 282 5.90 -1.80 -24.41
C ARG A 282 7.28 -1.40 -24.95
N TYR A 283 7.93 -2.28 -25.70
CA TYR A 283 9.30 -2.06 -26.20
C TYR A 283 9.36 -1.51 -27.62
N GLY A 284 8.24 -1.53 -28.35
CA GLY A 284 8.14 -1.07 -29.74
C GLY A 284 8.77 -2.02 -30.76
N LYS A 285 9.39 -3.14 -30.32
CA LYS A 285 10.04 -4.12 -31.19
C LYS A 285 9.95 -5.53 -30.60
N ARG A 286 9.80 -6.54 -31.46
CA ARG A 286 9.87 -7.94 -31.06
C ARG A 286 11.33 -8.32 -30.79
N ASN A 287 11.59 -8.99 -29.68
CA ASN A 287 12.91 -9.49 -29.34
C ASN A 287 12.78 -10.85 -28.62
N GLN A 288 13.50 -11.85 -29.12
CA GLN A 288 13.37 -13.22 -28.62
C GLN A 288 13.94 -13.38 -27.20
N ALA A 289 14.96 -12.61 -26.83
CA ALA A 289 15.51 -12.64 -25.48
C ALA A 289 14.49 -12.10 -24.47
N THR A 290 13.83 -10.97 -24.77
CA THR A 290 12.74 -10.48 -23.90
C THR A 290 11.56 -11.44 -23.82
N ASP A 291 11.20 -12.12 -24.91
CA ASP A 291 10.14 -13.14 -24.88
C ASP A 291 10.49 -14.28 -23.91
N LYS A 292 11.74 -14.77 -23.94
CA LYS A 292 12.24 -15.79 -22.99
C LYS A 292 12.24 -15.26 -21.56
N ALA A 293 12.71 -14.03 -21.36
CA ALA A 293 12.76 -13.41 -20.04
C ALA A 293 11.37 -13.31 -19.41
N TRP A 294 10.36 -12.86 -20.15
CA TRP A 294 9.00 -12.74 -19.65
C TRP A 294 8.37 -14.08 -19.27
N GLN A 295 8.74 -15.19 -19.93
CA GLN A 295 8.33 -16.53 -19.49
C GLN A 295 8.92 -16.89 -18.14
N ILE A 296 10.20 -16.57 -17.91
CA ILE A 296 10.85 -16.80 -16.61
C ILE A 296 10.22 -15.90 -15.53
N LEU A 297 9.94 -14.63 -15.82
CA LEU A 297 9.30 -13.72 -14.87
C LEU A 297 7.91 -14.22 -14.46
N LYS A 298 7.11 -14.72 -15.42
CA LYS A 298 5.81 -15.36 -15.20
C LYS A 298 5.90 -16.53 -14.21
N GLU A 299 6.97 -17.31 -14.26
CA GLU A 299 7.20 -18.50 -13.43
C GLU A 299 7.97 -18.23 -12.13
N THR A 300 8.35 -16.97 -11.87
CA THR A 300 9.12 -16.58 -10.69
C THR A 300 8.45 -15.44 -9.93
N VAL A 301 8.83 -14.19 -10.21
CA VAL A 301 8.33 -12.99 -9.52
C VAL A 301 6.83 -12.79 -9.68
N TYR A 302 6.23 -13.29 -10.77
CA TYR A 302 4.81 -13.16 -11.06
C TYR A 302 3.99 -14.43 -10.80
N SER A 303 4.54 -15.40 -10.06
CA SER A 303 3.85 -16.63 -9.63
C SER A 303 3.77 -16.76 -8.11
N ASP A 304 3.59 -15.65 -7.38
CA ASP A 304 3.62 -15.70 -5.93
C ASP A 304 2.44 -16.47 -5.33
N SER A 305 2.72 -17.31 -4.33
CA SER A 305 1.72 -17.99 -3.53
C SER A 305 1.89 -17.80 -2.02
N LEU A 306 2.95 -17.12 -1.58
CA LEU A 306 3.41 -17.10 -0.20
C LEU A 306 3.17 -15.75 0.50
N THR A 307 3.44 -14.62 -0.15
CA THR A 307 3.60 -13.31 0.50
C THR A 307 2.41 -12.38 0.27
N ASN A 308 1.98 -11.60 1.26
CA ASN A 308 0.75 -10.80 1.13
C ASN A 308 0.87 -9.68 0.08
N GLY A 309 1.97 -8.93 0.12
CA GLY A 309 2.51 -8.19 -1.03
C GLY A 309 3.79 -8.85 -1.51
N GLY A 310 4.50 -8.26 -2.47
CA GLY A 310 5.81 -8.77 -2.88
C GLY A 310 6.83 -8.82 -1.75
N SER A 311 7.79 -9.76 -1.85
CA SER A 311 8.86 -9.90 -0.86
C SER A 311 9.66 -8.60 -0.72
N GLU A 312 9.76 -8.07 0.49
CA GLU A 312 10.58 -6.89 0.76
C GLU A 312 12.08 -7.24 0.81
N SER A 313 12.93 -6.24 0.57
CA SER A 313 14.39 -6.39 0.61
C SER A 313 14.91 -6.27 2.05
N ILE A 314 15.86 -7.13 2.44
CA ILE A 314 16.57 -6.99 3.72
C ILE A 314 17.27 -5.63 3.86
N VAL A 315 17.62 -4.99 2.74
CA VAL A 315 18.18 -3.63 2.73
C VAL A 315 17.24 -2.64 3.43
N CYS A 316 15.93 -2.81 3.24
CA CYS A 316 14.91 -1.94 3.82
C CYS A 316 14.68 -2.20 5.31
N ALA A 317 15.10 -3.34 5.85
CA ALA A 317 14.91 -3.66 7.25
C ALA A 317 15.68 -2.71 8.17
N ARG A 318 15.13 -2.50 9.38
CA ARG A 318 15.99 -2.11 10.50
C ARG A 318 17.04 -3.22 10.70
N PRO A 319 18.34 -2.89 10.79
CA PRO A 319 19.41 -3.89 10.80
C PRO A 319 19.25 -4.96 11.87
N THR A 320 19.53 -6.21 11.51
CA THR A 320 19.38 -7.40 12.35
C THR A 320 20.23 -8.54 11.79
N PHE A 321 20.48 -9.58 12.59
CA PHE A 321 21.02 -10.85 12.10
C PHE A 321 19.94 -11.82 11.60
N ALA A 322 18.67 -11.61 11.96
CA ALA A 322 17.57 -12.45 11.50
C ALA A 322 17.40 -12.36 9.98
N ALA A 323 16.95 -13.46 9.36
CA ALA A 323 16.71 -13.49 7.92
C ALA A 323 15.56 -12.56 7.49
N SER A 324 14.60 -12.33 8.39
CA SER A 324 13.45 -11.44 8.22
C SER A 324 13.11 -10.81 9.57
N THR A 325 12.45 -9.65 9.54
CA THR A 325 12.05 -8.92 10.74
C THR A 325 10.67 -8.30 10.56
N ARG A 326 10.08 -7.80 11.65
CA ARG A 326 8.78 -7.13 11.60
C ARG A 326 8.83 -5.96 10.60
N GLY A 327 7.89 -5.93 9.67
CA GLY A 327 7.79 -4.92 8.62
C GLY A 327 8.56 -5.26 7.33
N VAL A 328 9.40 -6.30 7.32
CA VAL A 328 10.17 -6.72 6.13
C VAL A 328 10.23 -8.25 6.02
N THR A 329 9.44 -8.81 5.10
CA THR A 329 9.36 -10.23 4.78
C THR A 329 10.23 -10.56 3.57
N THR A 330 11.43 -11.08 3.82
CA THR A 330 12.44 -11.39 2.79
C THR A 330 12.22 -12.74 2.09
N ARG A 331 11.17 -13.47 2.46
CA ARG A 331 10.89 -14.81 1.93
C ARG A 331 10.41 -14.71 0.48
N LEU A 332 11.13 -15.35 -0.43
CA LEU A 332 10.75 -15.48 -1.84
C LEU A 332 9.85 -16.70 -2.08
N SER A 333 8.93 -16.61 -3.03
CA SER A 333 8.12 -17.73 -3.55
C SER A 333 8.81 -18.57 -4.62
N TYR A 334 9.98 -18.12 -5.07
CA TYR A 334 10.83 -18.76 -6.06
C TYR A 334 12.27 -18.84 -5.54
N ARG A 335 13.12 -19.64 -6.19
CA ARG A 335 14.56 -19.65 -5.86
C ARG A 335 15.24 -18.46 -6.53
N ALA A 336 15.99 -17.66 -5.79
CA ALA A 336 16.63 -16.44 -6.32
C ALA A 336 17.41 -16.65 -7.62
N GLU A 337 18.21 -17.73 -7.72
CA GLU A 337 18.95 -18.08 -8.94
C GLU A 337 18.07 -18.33 -10.19
N GLN A 338 16.78 -18.68 -10.04
CA GLN A 338 15.86 -18.85 -11.19
C GLN A 338 15.57 -17.53 -11.91
N LEU A 339 15.81 -16.38 -11.27
CA LEU A 339 15.60 -15.06 -11.89
C LEU A 339 16.79 -14.61 -12.75
N LEU A 340 17.99 -15.16 -12.50
CA LEU A 340 19.22 -14.75 -13.20
C LEU A 340 19.17 -14.95 -14.73
N PRO A 341 18.57 -16.04 -15.27
CA PRO A 341 18.41 -16.17 -16.71
C PRO A 341 17.54 -15.07 -17.32
N ALA A 342 16.49 -14.59 -16.63
CA ALA A 342 15.69 -13.47 -17.12
C ALA A 342 16.53 -12.20 -17.22
N TRP A 343 17.31 -11.91 -16.17
CA TRP A 343 18.20 -10.76 -16.14
C TRP A 343 19.24 -10.81 -17.28
N LYS A 344 19.87 -11.97 -17.52
CA LYS A 344 20.80 -12.17 -18.63
C LYS A 344 20.14 -11.88 -19.99
N ASN A 345 18.91 -12.36 -20.21
CA ASN A 345 18.17 -12.11 -21.45
C ASN A 345 17.82 -10.63 -21.63
N PHE A 346 17.48 -9.91 -20.56
CA PHE A 346 17.28 -8.46 -20.62
C PHE A 346 18.60 -7.74 -20.97
N ILE A 347 19.73 -8.11 -20.38
CA ILE A 347 21.04 -7.54 -20.74
C ILE A 347 21.38 -7.81 -22.21
N GLU A 348 21.12 -9.02 -22.72
CA GLU A 348 21.32 -9.38 -24.13
C GLU A 348 20.48 -8.48 -25.07
N ALA A 349 19.23 -8.19 -24.71
CA ALA A 349 18.35 -7.33 -25.48
C ALA A 349 18.71 -5.83 -25.41
N ALA A 350 19.58 -5.42 -24.48
CA ALA A 350 19.84 -4.01 -24.21
C ALA A 350 20.40 -3.26 -25.42
N GLY A 351 21.29 -3.88 -26.20
CA GLY A 351 21.84 -3.24 -27.41
C GLY A 351 20.76 -2.81 -28.42
N GLU A 352 19.72 -3.63 -28.56
CA GLU A 352 18.62 -3.44 -29.52
C GLU A 352 17.49 -2.56 -28.95
N LEU A 353 17.17 -2.70 -27.65
CA LEU A 353 16.02 -2.08 -27.01
C LEU A 353 16.36 -0.86 -26.14
N LYS A 354 17.62 -0.45 -26.03
CA LYS A 354 18.09 0.67 -25.19
C LYS A 354 17.35 1.99 -25.38
N ASN A 355 16.69 2.23 -26.52
CA ASN A 355 15.97 3.47 -26.79
C ASN A 355 14.50 3.42 -26.34
N SER A 356 13.99 2.26 -25.90
CA SER A 356 12.65 2.15 -25.34
C SER A 356 12.65 2.50 -23.85
N ASP A 357 11.84 3.48 -23.47
CA ASP A 357 11.66 3.88 -22.07
C ASP A 357 11.11 2.73 -21.20
N GLY A 358 10.12 1.98 -21.72
CA GLY A 358 9.56 0.82 -21.03
C GLY A 358 10.57 -0.30 -20.81
N PHE A 359 11.46 -0.52 -21.78
CA PHE A 359 12.54 -1.50 -21.64
C PHE A 359 13.58 -1.06 -20.61
N GLN A 360 13.99 0.21 -20.64
CA GLN A 360 14.94 0.75 -19.65
C GLN A 360 14.40 0.63 -18.23
N TYR A 361 13.11 0.96 -17.99
CA TYR A 361 12.46 0.76 -16.69
C TYR A 361 12.53 -0.70 -16.26
N ASP A 362 12.09 -1.63 -17.11
CA ASP A 362 11.99 -3.05 -16.76
C ASP A 362 13.37 -3.67 -16.52
N LEU A 363 14.40 -3.28 -17.30
CA LEU A 363 15.78 -3.71 -17.08
C LEU A 363 16.30 -3.22 -15.72
N VAL A 364 16.03 -1.97 -15.35
CA VAL A 364 16.46 -1.39 -14.07
C VAL A 364 15.74 -2.06 -12.90
N ASP A 365 14.42 -2.25 -12.97
CA ASP A 365 13.65 -2.89 -11.90
C ASP A 365 14.03 -4.37 -11.71
N LEU A 366 14.23 -5.11 -12.81
CA LEU A 366 14.71 -6.49 -12.76
C LEU A 366 16.12 -6.58 -12.18
N SER A 367 17.02 -5.69 -12.59
CA SER A 367 18.38 -5.62 -12.04
C SER A 367 18.33 -5.33 -10.54
N ARG A 368 17.51 -4.36 -10.11
CA ARG A 368 17.28 -4.06 -8.69
C ARG A 368 16.73 -5.28 -7.94
N GLN A 369 15.78 -6.03 -8.50
CA GLN A 369 15.23 -7.22 -7.85
C GLN A 369 16.30 -8.31 -7.66
N VAL A 370 17.16 -8.54 -8.65
CA VAL A 370 18.27 -9.49 -8.52
C VAL A 370 19.23 -9.08 -7.41
N LEU A 371 19.62 -7.80 -7.34
CA LEU A 371 20.49 -7.27 -6.29
C LEU A 371 19.81 -7.35 -4.90
N ALA A 372 18.52 -7.04 -4.82
CA ALA A 372 17.75 -7.17 -3.59
C ALA A 372 17.69 -8.62 -3.08
N ASN A 373 17.53 -9.60 -3.97
CA ASN A 373 17.59 -11.01 -3.62
C ASN A 373 18.99 -11.39 -3.08
N TYR A 374 20.05 -10.87 -3.71
CA TYR A 374 21.43 -11.14 -3.30
C TYR A 374 21.78 -10.49 -1.95
N ALA A 375 21.18 -9.35 -1.61
CA ALA A 375 21.39 -8.69 -0.33
C ALA A 375 21.07 -9.62 0.87
N SER A 376 20.01 -10.42 0.77
CA SER A 376 19.65 -11.42 1.81
C SER A 376 20.75 -12.47 1.99
N VAL A 377 21.42 -12.88 0.91
CA VAL A 377 22.55 -13.83 0.98
C VAL A 377 23.72 -13.20 1.72
N LEU A 378 24.11 -11.99 1.33
CA LEU A 378 25.23 -11.27 1.95
C LEU A 378 24.98 -11.01 3.45
N GLN A 379 23.76 -10.62 3.83
CA GLN A 379 23.40 -10.35 5.21
C GLN A 379 23.41 -11.64 6.06
N GLN A 380 22.92 -12.77 5.54
CA GLN A 380 22.99 -14.04 6.27
C GLN A 380 24.42 -14.58 6.37
N GLN A 381 25.29 -14.29 5.40
CA GLN A 381 26.73 -14.55 5.53
C GLN A 381 27.35 -13.71 6.67
N CYS A 382 27.01 -12.42 6.80
CA CYS A 382 27.42 -11.62 7.96
C CYS A 382 26.96 -12.24 9.28
N ALA A 383 25.70 -12.68 9.38
CA ALA A 383 25.17 -13.32 10.59
C ALA A 383 25.93 -14.61 10.96
N ALA A 384 26.26 -15.44 9.97
CA ALA A 384 27.04 -16.66 10.17
C ALA A 384 28.49 -16.37 10.62
N LEU A 385 29.13 -15.35 10.06
CA LEU A 385 30.49 -14.94 10.42
C LEU A 385 30.56 -14.34 11.83
N TYR A 386 29.58 -13.51 12.20
CA TYR A 386 29.43 -13.04 13.57
C TYR A 386 29.33 -14.20 14.57
N LYS A 387 28.48 -15.20 14.27
CA LYS A 387 28.32 -16.39 15.13
C LYS A 387 29.62 -17.20 15.28
N LYS A 388 30.48 -17.20 14.25
CA LYS A 388 31.79 -17.86 14.29
C LYS A 388 32.88 -17.05 14.99
N GLY A 389 32.63 -15.76 15.29
CA GLY A 389 33.66 -14.86 15.83
C GLY A 389 34.74 -14.46 14.80
N ASP A 390 34.49 -14.65 13.51
CA ASP A 390 35.45 -14.34 12.45
C ASP A 390 35.38 -12.86 12.07
N ILE A 391 36.19 -12.04 12.74
CA ILE A 391 36.17 -10.58 12.63
C ILE A 391 36.57 -10.11 11.23
N ASP A 392 37.63 -10.68 10.65
CA ASP A 392 38.19 -10.19 9.39
C ASP A 392 37.26 -10.53 8.22
N SER A 393 36.73 -11.75 8.18
CA SER A 393 35.72 -12.12 7.19
C SER A 393 34.43 -11.33 7.39
N PHE A 394 33.98 -11.09 8.64
CA PHE A 394 32.79 -10.28 8.91
C PHE A 394 32.94 -8.85 8.37
N LYS A 395 34.11 -8.22 8.58
CA LYS A 395 34.41 -6.90 8.01
C LYS A 395 34.36 -6.92 6.49
N LEU A 396 35.00 -7.90 5.84
CA LEU A 396 34.99 -7.98 4.38
C LEU A 396 33.55 -8.12 3.84
N GLN A 397 32.78 -9.01 4.46
CA GLN A 397 31.41 -9.31 4.05
C GLN A 397 30.44 -8.15 4.30
N SER A 398 30.56 -7.46 5.43
CA SER A 398 29.76 -6.26 5.71
C SER A 398 30.07 -5.11 4.75
N HIS A 399 31.32 -4.92 4.35
CA HIS A 399 31.66 -3.95 3.29
C HIS A 399 31.03 -4.33 1.94
N ALA A 400 31.04 -5.61 1.56
CA ALA A 400 30.39 -6.07 0.34
C ALA A 400 28.88 -5.80 0.36
N PHE A 401 28.20 -6.01 1.49
CA PHE A 401 26.79 -5.66 1.65
C PHE A 401 26.54 -4.15 1.50
N LEU A 402 27.38 -3.31 2.13
CA LEU A 402 27.25 -1.85 2.01
C LEU A 402 27.58 -1.34 0.61
N ALA A 403 28.50 -1.98 -0.10
CA ALA A 403 28.82 -1.70 -1.51
C ALA A 403 27.63 -2.04 -2.41
N LEU A 404 27.01 -3.21 -2.21
CA LEU A 404 25.80 -3.61 -2.94
C LEU A 404 24.68 -2.56 -2.81
N ILE A 405 24.45 -2.00 -1.63
CA ILE A 405 23.43 -0.94 -1.47
C ILE A 405 23.79 0.29 -2.30
N SER A 406 25.07 0.67 -2.39
CA SER A 406 25.50 1.77 -3.25
C SER A 406 25.39 1.46 -4.73
N ASP A 407 25.64 0.22 -5.15
CA ASP A 407 25.43 -0.20 -6.53
C ASP A 407 23.94 -0.16 -6.89
N MET A 408 23.06 -0.56 -5.97
CA MET A 408 21.61 -0.42 -6.13
C MET A 408 21.19 1.05 -6.24
N ASP A 409 21.71 1.93 -5.40
CA ASP A 409 21.42 3.37 -5.43
C ASP A 409 21.89 4.01 -6.76
N ALA A 410 23.09 3.66 -7.23
CA ALA A 410 23.63 4.12 -8.50
C ALA A 410 22.85 3.58 -9.72
N LEU A 411 22.40 2.32 -9.68
CA LEU A 411 21.53 1.75 -10.69
C LEU A 411 20.19 2.50 -10.74
N LEU A 412 19.57 2.71 -9.59
CA LEU A 412 18.24 3.32 -9.50
C LEU A 412 18.25 4.82 -9.81
N SER A 413 19.39 5.49 -9.66
CA SER A 413 19.54 6.91 -10.05
C SER A 413 19.45 7.14 -11.57
N THR A 414 19.49 6.07 -12.37
CA THR A 414 19.36 6.15 -13.83
C THR A 414 17.92 6.39 -14.31
N ARG A 415 16.93 6.36 -13.41
CA ARG A 415 15.50 6.46 -13.74
C ARG A 415 14.79 7.38 -12.75
N LYS A 416 14.06 8.36 -13.26
CA LYS A 416 13.20 9.27 -12.47
C LYS A 416 12.18 8.54 -11.59
N ASP A 417 11.79 7.34 -12.02
CA ASP A 417 10.77 6.51 -11.36
C ASP A 417 11.24 5.95 -10.00
N PHE A 418 12.55 6.00 -9.72
CA PHE A 418 13.15 5.49 -8.49
C PHE A 418 13.94 6.55 -7.71
N LEU A 419 13.60 7.84 -7.86
CA LEU A 419 14.30 8.94 -7.18
C LEU A 419 13.55 9.40 -5.92
N LEU A 420 14.23 9.40 -4.77
CA LEU A 420 13.70 10.02 -3.56
C LEU A 420 13.52 11.53 -3.73
N GLY A 421 14.42 12.21 -4.46
CA GLY A 421 14.35 13.66 -4.67
C GLY A 421 13.03 14.07 -5.29
N LYS A 422 12.59 13.36 -6.34
CA LYS A 422 11.32 13.62 -7.01
C LYS A 422 10.13 13.60 -6.04
N TRP A 423 10.05 12.59 -5.17
CA TRP A 423 8.99 12.48 -4.16
C TRP A 423 9.02 13.63 -3.14
N LEU A 424 10.21 14.01 -2.66
CA LEU A 424 10.37 15.07 -1.68
C LEU A 424 10.12 16.45 -2.27
N GLU A 425 10.55 16.71 -3.51
CA GLU A 425 10.27 17.96 -4.22
C GLU A 425 8.80 18.08 -4.58
N ASP A 426 8.13 16.99 -4.99
CA ASP A 426 6.67 16.99 -5.19
C ASP A 426 5.94 17.36 -3.90
N ALA A 427 6.32 16.77 -2.76
CA ALA A 427 5.74 17.11 -1.47
C ALA A 427 5.95 18.60 -1.10
N LYS A 428 7.16 19.13 -1.33
CA LYS A 428 7.49 20.55 -1.10
C LYS A 428 6.78 21.49 -2.06
N SER A 429 6.50 21.06 -3.30
CA SER A 429 5.85 21.89 -4.32
C SER A 429 4.44 22.34 -3.90
N TRP A 430 3.78 21.58 -3.02
CA TRP A 430 2.49 21.94 -2.43
C TRP A 430 2.58 23.04 -1.37
N GLY A 431 3.77 23.27 -0.81
CA GLY A 431 4.01 24.28 0.23
C GLY A 431 4.35 25.63 -0.38
N THR A 432 3.78 26.69 0.19
CA THR A 432 4.03 28.08 -0.22
C THR A 432 4.86 28.89 0.74
N THR A 433 4.97 28.45 2.00
CA THR A 433 5.91 29.01 2.96
C THR A 433 7.02 28.00 3.28
N PRO A 434 8.18 28.45 3.78
CA PRO A 434 9.23 27.55 4.25
C PRO A 434 8.74 26.52 5.29
N GLU A 435 7.82 26.90 6.17
CA GLU A 435 7.24 26.05 7.21
C GLU A 435 6.35 24.95 6.60
N GLU A 436 5.51 25.29 5.62
CA GLU A 436 4.69 24.32 4.89
C GLU A 436 5.57 23.32 4.14
N LYS A 437 6.58 23.81 3.41
CA LYS A 437 7.52 22.95 2.68
C LYS A 437 8.23 21.98 3.61
N LYS A 438 8.75 22.47 4.74
CA LYS A 438 9.41 21.65 5.77
C LYS A 438 8.45 20.62 6.37
N LEU A 439 7.21 21.00 6.65
CA LEU A 439 6.20 20.08 7.18
C LEU A 439 5.87 18.98 6.16
N TYR A 440 5.70 19.33 4.89
CA TYR A 440 5.35 18.36 3.84
C TYR A 440 6.50 17.42 3.51
N GLU A 441 7.73 17.92 3.48
CA GLU A 441 8.92 17.09 3.36
C GLU A 441 9.05 16.11 4.53
N LYS A 442 8.87 16.57 5.78
CA LYS A 442 8.85 15.71 6.96
C LYS A 442 7.78 14.62 6.84
N ASN A 443 6.57 14.98 6.42
CA ASN A 443 5.47 14.02 6.21
C ASN A 443 5.87 12.97 5.15
N ALA A 444 6.45 13.41 4.04
CA ALA A 444 6.88 12.57 2.92
C ALA A 444 8.01 11.60 3.32
N ARG A 445 9.01 12.06 4.08
CA ARG A 445 10.07 11.22 4.67
C ARG A 445 9.50 10.21 5.66
N ASN A 446 8.63 10.67 6.55
CA ASN A 446 8.10 9.82 7.61
C ASN A 446 7.23 8.70 7.07
N LEU A 447 6.37 8.97 6.07
CA LEU A 447 5.49 7.95 5.49
C LEU A 447 6.29 6.75 4.96
N LEU A 448 7.40 7.00 4.27
CA LEU A 448 8.24 5.95 3.66
C LEU A 448 9.06 5.15 4.67
N THR A 449 9.23 5.66 5.90
CA THR A 449 10.19 5.12 6.87
C THR A 449 9.50 4.71 8.17
N LEU A 450 9.37 5.61 9.15
CA LEU A 450 8.84 5.29 10.48
C LEU A 450 7.31 5.23 10.53
N TRP A 451 6.63 5.89 9.59
CA TRP A 451 5.18 5.99 9.44
C TRP A 451 4.48 6.78 10.57
N GLY A 452 4.79 6.44 11.81
CA GLY A 452 4.43 7.16 13.03
C GLY A 452 5.65 7.82 13.68
N ASP A 453 5.65 7.91 15.00
CA ASP A 453 6.81 8.41 15.74
C ASP A 453 7.98 7.40 15.73
N LYS A 454 9.07 7.73 16.42
CA LYS A 454 10.24 6.85 16.58
C LYS A 454 9.94 5.47 17.19
N ASN A 455 8.81 5.31 17.88
CA ASN A 455 8.38 4.06 18.49
C ASN A 455 7.33 3.32 17.64
N SER A 456 6.97 3.88 16.49
CA SER A 456 5.99 3.30 15.58
C SER A 456 6.31 1.85 15.25
N THR A 457 5.28 1.02 15.32
CA THR A 457 5.35 -0.39 14.95
C THR A 457 5.06 -0.64 13.47
N LEU A 458 4.73 0.42 12.73
CA LEU A 458 4.50 0.47 11.28
C LEU A 458 5.74 0.90 10.49
N ARG A 459 6.90 0.99 11.16
CA ARG A 459 8.16 1.24 10.45
C ARG A 459 8.35 0.26 9.30
N GLU A 460 8.86 0.76 8.18
CA GLU A 460 9.07 0.06 6.91
C GLU A 460 7.82 -0.41 6.18
N TYR A 461 6.61 -0.10 6.67
CA TYR A 461 5.37 -0.52 6.01
C TYR A 461 5.29 -0.06 4.55
N ALA A 462 5.67 1.19 4.30
CA ALA A 462 5.72 1.82 2.99
C ALA A 462 7.17 2.04 2.50
N CYS A 463 8.04 1.05 2.72
CA CYS A 463 9.43 1.14 2.31
C CYS A 463 9.57 1.26 0.77
N ARG A 464 10.68 1.87 0.33
CA ARG A 464 11.00 2.05 -1.09
C ARG A 464 12.44 1.65 -1.37
N GLN A 465 12.69 1.15 -2.57
CA GLN A 465 14.05 0.99 -3.08
C GLN A 465 14.33 2.13 -4.05
N TRP A 466 14.56 3.33 -3.51
CA TRP A 466 14.81 4.55 -4.27
C TRP A 466 16.24 5.06 -4.06
N ALA A 467 16.84 5.58 -5.13
CA ALA A 467 18.10 6.30 -5.06
C ALA A 467 17.97 7.50 -4.13
N GLY A 468 19.02 7.79 -3.37
CA GLY A 468 19.01 8.73 -2.26
C GLY A 468 18.49 8.12 -0.96
N LEU A 469 17.39 7.37 -0.99
CA LEU A 469 16.88 6.68 0.21
C LEU A 469 17.76 5.48 0.58
N LEU A 470 18.22 4.72 -0.41
CA LEU A 470 19.15 3.59 -0.22
C LEU A 470 20.45 4.04 0.46
N ASN A 471 21.15 5.01 -0.11
CA ASN A 471 22.39 5.51 0.51
C ASN A 471 22.14 6.36 1.77
N GLY A 472 21.17 7.27 1.72
CA GLY A 472 20.93 8.26 2.77
C GLY A 472 20.31 7.68 4.04
N TYR A 473 19.42 6.70 3.91
CA TYR A 473 18.71 6.08 5.03
C TYR A 473 19.17 4.64 5.26
N TYR A 474 18.94 3.74 4.31
CA TYR A 474 19.12 2.29 4.53
C TYR A 474 20.57 1.89 4.78
N LYS A 475 21.49 2.28 3.90
CA LYS A 475 22.94 2.03 4.04
C LYS A 475 23.49 2.61 5.33
N SER A 476 23.09 3.84 5.67
CA SER A 476 23.51 4.53 6.90
C SER A 476 23.13 3.74 8.17
N ARG A 477 21.97 3.08 8.19
CA ARG A 477 21.58 2.22 9.32
C ARG A 477 22.40 0.95 9.38
N TRP A 478 22.55 0.26 8.26
CA TRP A 478 23.35 -0.97 8.19
C TRP A 478 24.82 -0.71 8.54
N LYS A 479 25.39 0.42 8.12
CA LYS A 479 26.74 0.81 8.50
C LYS A 479 26.86 0.97 10.02
N GLN A 480 25.95 1.71 10.65
CA GLN A 480 25.93 1.88 12.11
C GLN A 480 25.80 0.55 12.85
N PHE A 481 25.02 -0.39 12.31
CA PHE A 481 24.90 -1.74 12.86
C PHE A 481 26.21 -2.52 12.75
N PHE A 482 26.80 -2.61 11.56
CA PHE A 482 28.04 -3.35 11.37
C PHE A 482 29.22 -2.75 12.13
N ASP A 483 29.30 -1.42 12.24
CA ASP A 483 30.29 -0.75 13.08
C ASP A 483 30.12 -1.15 14.57
N TYR A 484 28.87 -1.18 15.05
CA TYR A 484 28.55 -1.62 16.42
C TYR A 484 28.90 -3.09 16.62
N VAL A 485 28.51 -3.98 15.71
CA VAL A 485 28.84 -5.41 15.77
C VAL A 485 30.35 -5.62 15.80
N ASN A 486 31.08 -4.97 14.90
CA ASN A 486 32.53 -5.09 14.85
C ASN A 486 33.19 -4.61 16.16
N GLN A 487 32.72 -3.51 16.75
CA GLN A 487 33.19 -3.05 18.05
C GLN A 487 32.95 -4.09 19.14
N GLN A 488 31.75 -4.68 19.20
CA GLN A 488 31.41 -5.73 20.18
C GLN A 488 32.29 -6.97 19.99
N MET A 489 32.51 -7.43 18.75
CA MET A 489 33.39 -8.56 18.46
C MET A 489 34.83 -8.30 18.90
N GLN A 490 35.37 -7.11 18.62
CA GLN A 490 36.73 -6.73 19.04
C GLN A 490 36.87 -6.69 20.57
N SER A 491 35.85 -6.22 21.27
CA SER A 491 35.79 -6.20 22.73
C SER A 491 35.39 -7.55 23.35
N ARG A 492 35.12 -8.59 22.54
CA ARG A 492 34.61 -9.90 22.96
C ARG A 492 33.32 -9.81 23.81
N LEU A 493 32.47 -8.85 23.48
CA LEU A 493 31.16 -8.65 24.09
C LEU A 493 30.06 -9.12 23.12
N PRO A 494 28.92 -9.62 23.62
CA PRO A 494 27.78 -9.95 22.78
C PRO A 494 27.11 -8.67 22.25
N VAL A 495 26.59 -8.74 21.02
CA VAL A 495 25.74 -7.69 20.45
C VAL A 495 24.40 -7.65 21.19
N ASP A 496 24.05 -6.49 21.73
CA ASP A 496 22.73 -6.21 22.30
C ASP A 496 21.87 -5.46 21.26
N GLU A 497 20.99 -6.21 20.58
CA GLU A 497 20.10 -5.64 19.57
C GLU A 497 19.12 -4.62 20.16
N LYS A 498 18.73 -4.71 21.45
CA LYS A 498 17.83 -3.72 22.07
C LYS A 498 18.51 -2.39 22.29
N VAL A 499 19.80 -2.42 22.66
CA VAL A 499 20.62 -1.21 22.78
C VAL A 499 20.80 -0.56 21.40
N PHE A 500 21.09 -1.35 20.36
CA PHE A 500 21.16 -0.84 19.00
C PHE A 500 19.82 -0.25 18.54
N ASP A 501 18.71 -0.97 18.73
CA ASP A 501 17.36 -0.53 18.36
C ASP A 501 16.97 0.78 19.04
N SER A 502 17.34 0.94 20.31
CA SER A 502 17.06 2.17 21.07
C SER A 502 17.83 3.37 20.54
N ARG A 503 19.04 3.16 20.01
CA ARG A 503 19.84 4.21 19.37
C ARG A 503 19.38 4.51 17.95
N ILE A 504 19.15 3.47 17.15
CA ILE A 504 18.89 3.64 15.72
C ILE A 504 17.55 4.34 15.48
N LYS A 505 16.54 4.10 16.32
CA LYS A 505 15.25 4.80 16.22
C LYS A 505 15.34 6.31 16.43
N GLU A 506 16.28 6.80 17.27
CA GLU A 506 16.52 8.23 17.44
C GLU A 506 17.18 8.82 16.20
N TRP A 507 18.14 8.09 15.61
CA TRP A 507 18.77 8.49 14.35
C TRP A 507 17.77 8.52 13.20
N GLU A 508 16.91 7.51 13.08
CA GLU A 508 15.85 7.43 12.08
C GLU A 508 14.89 8.62 12.22
N TRP A 509 14.52 8.97 13.45
CA TRP A 509 13.68 10.15 13.70
C TRP A 509 14.38 11.45 13.36
N LYS A 510 15.70 11.55 13.61
CA LYS A 510 16.49 12.70 13.16
C LYS A 510 16.48 12.83 11.64
N TRP A 511 16.63 11.72 10.90
CA TRP A 511 16.55 11.71 9.44
C TRP A 511 15.16 12.11 8.91
N VAL A 512 14.09 11.74 9.60
CA VAL A 512 12.74 12.20 9.24
C VAL A 512 12.60 13.74 9.37
N ASN A 513 13.31 14.34 10.32
CA ASN A 513 13.24 15.78 10.60
C ASN A 513 14.37 16.59 9.95
N SER A 514 15.21 15.97 9.13
CA SER A 514 16.28 16.63 8.37
C SER A 514 15.77 17.14 7.01
N SER A 515 16.67 17.76 6.25
CA SER A 515 16.35 18.43 4.98
C SER A 515 17.48 18.27 3.96
N GLU A 516 18.17 17.11 3.96
CA GLU A 516 19.18 16.83 2.94
C GLU A 516 18.51 16.78 1.55
N ALA A 517 19.10 17.46 0.57
CA ALA A 517 18.63 17.40 -0.81
C ALA A 517 19.08 16.09 -1.49
N TYR A 518 18.26 15.61 -2.41
CA TYR A 518 18.52 14.44 -3.26
C TYR A 518 18.23 14.81 -4.71
N ALA A 519 18.86 14.12 -5.66
CA ALA A 519 18.59 14.32 -7.09
C ALA A 519 17.13 13.93 -7.42
N ASP A 520 16.47 14.74 -8.25
CA ASP A 520 15.05 14.66 -8.60
C ASP A 520 14.77 14.55 -10.11
#